data_AF-A0A6B2DCZ6-F1
#
_entry.id   AF-A0A6B2DCZ6-F1
#
_cell.length_a   1.000
_cell.length_b   1.000
_cell.length_c   1.000
_cell.angle_alpha   90.00
_cell.angle_beta   90.00
_cell.angle_gamma   90.00
#
_symmetry.space_group_name_H-M   'P 1'
#
loop_
_entity.id
_entity.type
_entity.pdbx_description
1 polymer ?
#
loop_
_entity_poly.entity_id
_entity_poly.type
_entity_poly.pdbx_seq_one_letter_code
_entity_poly.pdbx_strand_id
1 'polypeptide(L)'
;MVFILPAAPPGSDTYDKRMCQNLPAVGQPVLELPIAGDWPEPDATSRRRLARSLAALPDRTVVLLDGMIASGVPEIVVPHARRLRLAVLVHQALADEPGLDPAHAAELDACERETLRMAGMVVATSPWLARLLIDRHDLDPGRVYVAKPGTDAAPLAAGA
;
A
#
# COMPACT_ATOMS: atom_id res chain seq x y z
N MET A 1 5.98 -12.22 6.76
CA MET A 1 4.96 -11.49 5.97
C MET A 1 5.53 -11.24 4.58
N VAL A 2 4.70 -11.22 3.55
CA VAL A 2 5.12 -10.79 2.20
C VAL A 2 4.73 -9.33 2.03
N PHE A 3 5.63 -8.49 1.56
CA PHE A 3 5.33 -7.11 1.19
C PHE A 3 5.43 -6.98 -0.33
N ILE A 4 4.30 -6.73 -0.98
CA ILE A 4 4.20 -6.45 -2.41
C ILE A 4 4.21 -4.94 -2.59
N LEU A 5 5.21 -4.45 -3.32
CA LEU A 5 5.50 -3.02 -3.51
C LEU A 5 5.91 -2.75 -4.97
N PRO A 6 5.81 -1.51 -5.46
CA PRO A 6 6.27 -1.17 -6.81
C PRO A 6 7.75 -1.47 -6.99
N ALA A 7 8.14 -1.96 -8.16
CA ALA A 7 9.55 -1.98 -8.52
C ALA A 7 9.98 -0.54 -8.84
N ALA A 8 10.45 0.17 -7.83
CA ALA A 8 10.85 1.58 -7.97
C ALA A 8 12.35 1.72 -8.25
N PRO A 9 12.80 2.79 -8.94
CA PRO A 9 14.21 3.12 -9.03
C PRO A 9 14.89 3.20 -7.65
N PRO A 10 16.21 3.00 -7.56
CA PRO A 10 16.93 3.18 -6.31
C PRO A 10 16.73 4.59 -5.72
N GLY A 11 15.95 4.70 -4.64
CA GLY A 11 15.83 5.91 -3.81
C GLY A 11 14.44 6.57 -3.81
N SER A 12 13.55 6.18 -4.73
CA SER A 12 12.20 6.74 -4.85
C SER A 12 11.19 6.18 -3.85
N ASP A 13 11.60 5.19 -3.06
CA ASP A 13 10.73 4.50 -2.10
C ASP A 13 11.48 4.29 -0.78
N THR A 14 11.82 5.42 -0.15
CA THR A 14 12.59 5.39 1.10
C THR A 14 11.75 4.83 2.24
N TYR A 15 10.43 5.06 2.26
CA TYR A 15 9.57 4.57 3.32
C TYR A 15 9.45 3.04 3.30
N ASP A 16 9.10 2.41 2.17
CA ASP A 16 8.89 0.97 2.15
C ASP A 16 10.19 0.21 2.36
N LYS A 17 11.31 0.72 1.82
CA LYS A 17 12.64 0.18 2.13
C LYS A 17 12.95 0.23 3.62
N ARG A 18 12.65 1.34 4.29
CA ARG A 18 12.84 1.46 5.75
C ARG A 18 11.91 0.52 6.51
N MET A 19 10.68 0.32 6.06
CA MET A 19 9.77 -0.67 6.64
C MET A 19 10.37 -2.09 6.54
N CYS A 20 10.84 -2.50 5.37
CA CYS A 20 11.42 -3.83 5.16
C CYS A 20 12.71 -4.05 5.97
N GLN A 21 13.52 -3.00 6.15
CA GLN A 21 14.74 -3.05 6.96
C GLN A 21 14.46 -3.14 8.47
N ASN A 22 13.45 -2.41 8.97
CA ASN A 22 13.22 -2.26 10.41
C ASN A 22 12.21 -3.27 10.99
N LEU A 23 11.23 -3.73 10.21
CA LEU A 23 10.24 -4.71 10.68
C LEU A 23 10.87 -6.02 11.19
N PRO A 24 11.92 -6.58 10.55
CA PRO A 24 12.61 -7.76 11.09
C PRO A 24 13.21 -7.53 12.48
N ALA A 25 13.71 -6.32 12.76
CA ALA A 25 14.33 -5.97 14.04
C ALA A 25 13.31 -5.96 15.21
N VAL A 26 12.02 -5.80 14.91
CA VAL A 26 10.92 -5.88 15.89
C VAL A 26 10.19 -7.23 15.83
N GLY A 27 10.83 -8.26 15.27
CA GLY A 27 10.33 -9.63 15.27
C GLY A 27 9.33 -9.95 14.15
N GLN A 28 9.23 -9.09 13.12
CA GLN A 28 8.35 -9.29 11.97
C GLN A 28 9.17 -9.46 10.68
N PRO A 29 9.54 -10.70 10.29
CA PRO A 29 10.24 -10.96 9.03
C PRO A 29 9.42 -10.51 7.82
N VAL A 30 10.08 -9.80 6.90
CA VAL A 30 9.49 -9.32 5.64
C VAL A 30 10.20 -9.98 4.46
N LEU A 31 9.41 -10.56 3.56
CA LEU A 31 9.85 -10.95 2.23
C LEU A 31 9.36 -9.88 1.26
N GLU A 32 10.29 -9.10 0.72
CA GLU A 32 10.01 -8.13 -0.33
C GLU A 32 9.67 -8.83 -1.65
N LEU A 33 8.60 -8.38 -2.29
CA LEU A 33 8.19 -8.84 -3.61
C LEU A 33 7.90 -7.62 -4.51
N PRO A 34 8.95 -7.04 -5.12
CA PRO A 34 8.78 -5.89 -6.01
C PRO A 34 8.07 -6.31 -7.31
N ILE A 35 7.05 -5.56 -7.70
CA ILE A 35 6.28 -5.79 -8.93
C ILE A 35 6.47 -4.60 -9.88
N ALA A 36 7.14 -4.87 -11.00
CA ALA A 36 7.27 -3.89 -12.09
C ALA A 36 5.92 -3.58 -12.72
N GLY A 37 5.70 -2.32 -13.04
CA GLY A 37 4.52 -1.80 -13.70
C GLY A 37 4.37 -0.30 -13.47
N ASP A 38 3.62 0.34 -14.35
CA ASP A 38 3.24 1.73 -14.21
C ASP A 38 1.99 1.78 -13.32
N TRP A 39 2.19 1.76 -12.00
CA TRP A 39 1.09 1.81 -11.03
C TRP A 39 0.63 3.27 -10.84
N PRO A 40 -0.67 3.53 -10.64
CA PRO A 40 -1.78 2.60 -10.44
C PRO A 40 -2.44 2.06 -11.74
N GLU A 41 -1.91 2.40 -12.92
CA GLU A 41 -2.48 2.03 -14.23
C GLU A 41 -1.62 0.98 -14.99
N PRO A 42 -1.48 -0.25 -14.47
CA PRO A 42 -0.53 -1.21 -15.02
C PRO A 42 -0.97 -1.73 -16.39
N ASP A 43 0.04 -2.06 -17.21
CA ASP A 43 -0.15 -2.82 -18.42
C ASP A 43 -0.62 -4.27 -18.14
N ALA A 44 -1.00 -4.99 -19.20
CA ALA A 44 -1.46 -6.37 -19.07
C ALA A 44 -0.37 -7.33 -18.52
N THR A 45 0.91 -7.01 -18.69
CA THR A 45 2.03 -7.82 -18.22
C THR A 45 2.18 -7.71 -16.71
N SER A 46 2.15 -6.49 -16.19
CA SER A 46 2.19 -6.17 -14.76
C SER A 46 0.98 -6.72 -14.03
N ARG A 47 -0.23 -6.61 -14.62
CA ARG A 47 -1.45 -7.26 -14.12
C ARG A 47 -1.28 -8.78 -13.97
N ARG A 48 -0.82 -9.46 -15.02
CA ARG A 48 -0.56 -10.92 -14.97
C ARG A 48 0.51 -11.29 -13.94
N ARG A 49 1.54 -10.46 -13.78
CA ARG A 49 2.60 -10.69 -12.79
C ARG A 49 2.05 -10.61 -11.38
N LEU A 50 1.31 -9.56 -11.05
CA LEU A 50 0.66 -9.42 -9.74
C LEU A 50 -0.28 -10.59 -9.46
N ALA A 51 -1.17 -10.92 -10.41
CA ALA A 51 -2.14 -12.01 -10.25
C ALA A 51 -1.45 -13.35 -9.96
N ARG A 52 -0.36 -13.67 -10.70
CA ARG A 52 0.43 -14.89 -10.46
C ARG A 52 1.10 -14.88 -9.10
N SER A 53 1.70 -13.75 -8.73
CA SER A 53 2.38 -13.59 -7.43
C SER A 53 1.40 -13.82 -6.28
N LEU A 54 0.23 -13.19 -6.31
CA LEU A 54 -0.80 -13.39 -5.30
C LEU A 54 -1.27 -14.84 -5.28
N ALA A 55 -1.65 -15.41 -6.43
CA ALA A 55 -2.12 -16.79 -6.54
C ALA A 55 -1.13 -17.84 -6.00
N ALA A 56 0.17 -17.60 -6.10
CA ALA A 56 1.21 -18.50 -5.60
C ALA A 56 1.35 -18.49 -4.07
N LEU A 57 0.82 -17.48 -3.37
CA LEU A 57 0.91 -17.40 -1.91
C LEU A 57 -0.01 -18.43 -1.25
N PRO A 58 0.45 -19.19 -0.23
CA PRO A 58 -0.41 -20.07 0.55
C PRO A 58 -1.55 -19.32 1.24
N ASP A 59 -2.64 -20.03 1.51
CA ASP A 59 -3.76 -19.47 2.27
C ASP A 59 -3.32 -19.03 3.68
N ARG A 60 -3.97 -17.97 4.15
CA ARG A 60 -3.71 -17.23 5.39
C ARG A 60 -2.35 -16.54 5.46
N THR A 61 -1.58 -16.52 4.37
CA THR A 61 -0.38 -15.67 4.26
C THR A 61 -0.74 -14.22 4.57
N VAL A 62 0.05 -13.57 5.44
CA VAL A 62 -0.05 -12.14 5.70
C VAL A 62 0.65 -11.40 4.57
N VAL A 63 -0.11 -10.54 3.89
CA VAL A 63 0.37 -9.75 2.76
C VAL A 63 0.14 -8.28 3.06
N LEU A 64 1.22 -7.51 3.10
CA LEU A 64 1.19 -6.06 3.02
C LEU A 64 1.27 -5.69 1.55
N LEU A 65 0.33 -4.88 1.06
CA LEU A 65 0.33 -4.34 -0.29
C LEU A 65 0.53 -2.84 -0.22
N ASP A 66 1.37 -2.30 -1.09
CA ASP A 66 1.37 -0.87 -1.36
C ASP A 66 0.02 -0.44 -1.98
N GLY A 67 -0.49 0.70 -1.53
CA GLY A 67 -1.80 1.23 -1.91
C GLY A 67 -1.91 1.60 -3.38
N MET A 68 -0.81 2.05 -4.02
CA MET A 68 -0.80 2.37 -5.44
C MET A 68 -0.97 1.10 -6.29
N ILE A 69 -0.37 -0.02 -5.86
CA ILE A 69 -0.61 -1.33 -6.49
C ILE A 69 -2.04 -1.79 -6.19
N ALA A 70 -2.40 -1.85 -4.91
CA ALA A 70 -3.60 -2.53 -4.46
C ALA A 70 -4.87 -1.88 -5.05
N SER A 71 -4.92 -0.55 -4.94
CA SER A 71 -6.08 0.26 -5.32
C SER A 71 -6.17 0.51 -6.82
N GLY A 72 -5.13 0.24 -7.61
CA GLY A 72 -5.18 0.36 -9.08
C GLY A 72 -5.87 -0.82 -9.78
N VAL A 73 -5.92 -1.99 -9.12
CA VAL A 73 -6.45 -3.24 -9.69
C VAL A 73 -7.26 -4.06 -8.68
N PRO A 74 -8.36 -3.51 -8.14
CA PRO A 74 -9.22 -4.21 -7.19
C PRO A 74 -9.66 -5.58 -7.71
N GLU A 75 -9.90 -5.72 -9.02
CA GLU A 75 -10.34 -6.95 -9.66
C GLU A 75 -9.31 -8.10 -9.55
N ILE A 76 -8.03 -7.77 -9.31
CA ILE A 76 -6.96 -8.73 -9.08
C ILE A 76 -6.79 -9.00 -7.59
N VAL A 77 -6.89 -7.98 -6.74
CA VAL A 77 -6.56 -8.07 -5.30
C VAL A 77 -7.72 -8.60 -4.47
N VAL A 78 -8.93 -8.08 -4.67
CA VAL A 78 -10.13 -8.38 -3.88
C VAL A 78 -10.48 -9.87 -3.86
N PRO A 79 -10.36 -10.64 -4.96
CA PRO A 79 -10.61 -12.09 -4.93
C PRO A 79 -9.76 -12.86 -3.90
N HIS A 80 -8.59 -12.31 -3.54
CA HIS A 80 -7.70 -12.92 -2.56
C HIS A 80 -8.03 -12.57 -1.11
N ALA A 81 -8.90 -11.60 -0.84
CA ALA A 81 -9.22 -11.14 0.52
C ALA A 81 -9.84 -12.23 1.42
N ARG A 82 -10.49 -13.24 0.83
CA ARG A 82 -11.07 -14.36 1.59
C ARG A 82 -10.04 -15.41 2.02
N ARG A 83 -8.93 -15.52 1.29
CA ARG A 83 -7.93 -16.55 1.52
C ARG A 83 -6.65 -16.01 2.14
N LEU A 84 -6.25 -14.78 1.81
CA LEU A 84 -5.07 -14.11 2.35
C LEU A 84 -5.46 -13.15 3.48
N ARG A 85 -4.49 -12.81 4.34
CA ARG A 85 -4.66 -11.75 5.36
C ARG A 85 -4.08 -10.46 4.79
N LEU A 86 -4.91 -9.70 4.08
CA LEU A 86 -4.50 -8.50 3.37
C LEU A 86 -4.46 -7.27 4.28
N ALA A 87 -3.34 -6.55 4.21
CA ALA A 87 -3.19 -5.20 4.72
C ALA A 87 -2.76 -4.28 3.57
N VAL A 88 -3.29 -3.06 3.53
CA VAL A 88 -2.92 -2.07 2.49
C VAL A 88 -2.23 -0.88 3.16
N LEU A 89 -1.01 -0.56 2.73
CA LEU A 89 -0.26 0.62 3.14
C LEU A 89 -0.59 1.77 2.19
N VAL A 90 -1.19 2.85 2.71
CA VAL A 90 -1.59 4.01 1.93
C VAL A 90 -0.69 5.19 2.29
N HIS A 91 0.09 5.65 1.31
CA HIS A 91 0.96 6.82 1.43
C HIS A 91 0.20 8.13 1.22
N GLN A 92 -0.74 8.09 0.29
CA GLN A 92 -1.66 9.15 -0.10
C GLN A 92 -2.89 8.50 -0.74
N ALA A 93 -4.03 9.18 -0.72
CA ALA A 93 -5.21 8.66 -1.42
C ALA A 93 -5.03 8.82 -2.93
N LEU A 94 -5.32 7.77 -3.71
CA LEU A 94 -5.05 7.77 -5.16
C LEU A 94 -5.78 8.90 -5.90
N ALA A 95 -7.00 9.23 -5.48
CA ALA A 95 -7.80 10.28 -6.10
C ALA A 95 -7.22 11.69 -5.91
N ASP A 96 -6.27 11.87 -4.99
CA ASP A 96 -5.60 13.14 -4.73
C ASP A 96 -4.27 13.27 -5.50
N GLU A 97 -3.93 12.30 -6.37
CA GLU A 97 -2.71 12.37 -7.18
C GLU A 97 -2.71 13.62 -8.09
N PRO A 98 -1.63 14.41 -8.12
CA PRO A 98 -1.60 15.63 -8.91
C PRO A 98 -1.74 15.39 -10.42
N GLY A 99 -2.57 16.20 -11.08
CA GLY A 99 -2.70 16.20 -12.53
C GLY A 99 -3.79 15.29 -13.09
N LEU A 100 -4.55 14.61 -12.23
CA LEU A 100 -5.73 13.86 -12.65
C LEU A 100 -6.87 14.79 -13.10
N ASP A 101 -7.56 14.40 -14.16
CA ASP A 101 -8.86 14.98 -14.47
C ASP A 101 -9.95 14.44 -13.51
N PRO A 102 -11.10 15.13 -13.38
CA PRO A 102 -12.13 14.74 -12.42
C PRO A 102 -12.75 13.35 -12.65
N ALA A 103 -12.81 12.89 -13.91
CA ALA A 103 -13.37 11.58 -14.21
C ALA A 103 -12.39 10.49 -13.79
N HIS A 104 -11.11 10.67 -14.11
CA HIS A 104 -10.05 9.74 -13.73
C HIS A 104 -9.88 9.67 -12.20
N ALA A 105 -9.92 10.81 -11.51
CA ALA A 105 -9.87 10.83 -10.05
C ALA A 105 -11.05 10.06 -9.42
N ALA A 106 -12.25 10.16 -9.99
CA ALA A 106 -13.43 9.42 -9.52
C ALA A 106 -13.32 7.90 -9.77
N GLU A 107 -12.70 7.49 -10.88
CA GLU A 107 -12.41 6.08 -11.16
C GLU A 107 -11.42 5.51 -10.14
N LEU A 108 -10.30 6.20 -9.89
CA LEU A 108 -9.33 5.77 -8.88
C LEU A 108 -9.90 5.77 -7.47
N ASP A 109 -10.74 6.77 -7.11
CA ASP A 109 -11.47 6.80 -5.84
C ASP A 109 -12.36 5.55 -5.66
N ALA A 110 -13.04 5.12 -6.72
CA ALA A 110 -13.88 3.93 -6.68
C ALA A 110 -13.06 2.64 -6.52
N CYS A 111 -11.94 2.52 -7.22
CA CYS A 111 -11.05 1.36 -7.11
C CYS A 111 -10.37 1.29 -5.73
N GLU A 112 -9.95 2.44 -5.19
CA GLU A 112 -9.42 2.55 -3.82
C GLU A 112 -10.49 2.13 -2.79
N ARG A 113 -11.71 2.65 -2.90
CA ARG A 113 -12.83 2.26 -2.03
C ARG A 113 -13.08 0.76 -2.02
N GLU A 114 -13.14 0.13 -3.20
CA GLU A 114 -13.39 -1.30 -3.33
C GLU A 114 -12.29 -2.12 -2.65
N THR A 115 -11.03 -1.76 -2.89
CA THR A 115 -9.87 -2.43 -2.31
C THR A 115 -9.82 -2.28 -0.79
N LEU A 116 -9.93 -1.05 -0.28
CA LEU A 116 -9.75 -0.78 1.15
C LEU A 116 -10.88 -1.36 2.01
N ARG A 117 -12.12 -1.41 1.51
CA ARG A 117 -13.24 -2.07 2.21
C ARG A 117 -13.05 -3.59 2.35
N MET A 118 -12.33 -4.20 1.42
CA MET A 118 -12.06 -5.63 1.43
C MET A 118 -10.79 -6.00 2.20
N ALA A 119 -9.90 -5.04 2.44
CA ALA A 119 -8.71 -5.25 3.25
C ALA A 119 -9.09 -5.55 4.72
N GLY A 120 -8.36 -6.48 5.34
CA GLY A 120 -8.52 -6.76 6.77
C GLY A 120 -7.92 -5.66 7.66
N MET A 121 -7.02 -4.86 7.09
CA MET A 121 -6.31 -3.77 7.75
C MET A 121 -5.88 -2.72 6.73
N VAL A 122 -5.99 -1.45 7.09
CA VAL A 122 -5.47 -0.31 6.32
C VAL A 122 -4.46 0.42 7.19
N VAL A 123 -3.29 0.71 6.64
CA VAL A 123 -2.21 1.43 7.32
C VAL A 123 -1.99 2.75 6.59
N ALA A 124 -2.35 3.86 7.23
CA ALA A 124 -2.09 5.19 6.70
C ALA A 124 -0.77 5.75 7.25
N THR A 125 -0.06 6.52 6.43
CA THR A 125 1.21 7.17 6.85
C THR A 125 1.01 8.39 7.77
N SER A 126 -0.23 8.84 7.98
CA SER A 126 -0.51 9.95 8.89
C SER A 126 -1.89 9.84 9.55
N PRO A 127 -2.10 10.48 10.72
CA PRO A 127 -3.43 10.55 11.33
C PRO A 127 -4.45 11.31 10.48
N TRP A 128 -4.00 12.29 9.68
CA TRP A 128 -4.86 13.02 8.76
C TRP A 128 -5.36 12.07 7.66
N LEU A 129 -4.45 11.34 7.02
CA LEU A 129 -4.81 10.38 5.97
C LEU A 129 -5.71 9.26 6.51
N ALA A 130 -5.46 8.76 7.72
CA ALA A 130 -6.34 7.76 8.34
C ALA A 130 -7.79 8.25 8.45
N ARG A 131 -7.99 9.49 8.93
CA ARG A 131 -9.34 10.09 9.04
C ARG A 131 -9.96 10.29 7.67
N LEU A 132 -9.18 10.82 6.72
CA LEU A 132 -9.63 11.00 5.34
C LEU A 132 -10.14 9.69 4.74
N LEU A 133 -9.38 8.59 4.86
CA LEU A 133 -9.76 7.30 4.30
C LEU A 133 -11.00 6.71 4.99
N ILE A 134 -11.12 6.88 6.32
CA ILE A 134 -12.31 6.48 7.06
C ILE A 134 -13.54 7.21 6.53
N ASP A 135 -13.48 8.54 6.45
CA ASP A 135 -14.63 9.37 6.07
C ASP A 135 -14.97 9.21 4.58
N ARG A 136 -13.97 9.15 3.70
CA ARG A 136 -14.13 9.07 2.24
C ARG A 136 -14.65 7.70 1.80
N HIS A 137 -14.18 6.62 2.44
CA HIS A 137 -14.48 5.24 2.03
C HIS A 137 -15.39 4.47 2.97
N ASP A 138 -15.91 5.11 4.02
CA ASP A 138 -16.76 4.48 5.06
C ASP A 138 -16.08 3.23 5.65
N LEU A 139 -14.81 3.38 6.05
CA LEU A 139 -14.03 2.29 6.63
C LEU A 139 -14.31 2.16 8.13
N ASP A 140 -14.32 0.93 8.63
CA ASP A 140 -14.32 0.65 10.07
C ASP A 140 -13.05 1.23 10.72
N PRO A 141 -13.17 2.22 11.63
CA PRO A 141 -12.01 2.82 12.28
C PRO A 141 -11.16 1.81 13.06
N GLY A 142 -11.75 0.69 13.51
CA GLY A 142 -11.05 -0.38 14.20
C GLY A 142 -10.05 -1.15 13.34
N ARG A 143 -10.05 -0.94 12.02
CA ARG A 143 -9.13 -1.58 11.05
C ARG A 143 -8.13 -0.63 10.42
N VAL A 144 -8.21 0.66 10.75
CA VAL A 144 -7.34 1.70 10.20
C VAL A 144 -6.30 2.08 11.24
N TYR A 145 -5.03 1.90 10.90
CA TYR A 145 -3.89 2.16 11.77
C TYR A 145 -2.98 3.22 11.16
N VAL A 146 -2.22 3.92 12.01
CA VAL A 146 -1.28 4.95 11.57
C VAL A 146 0.14 4.46 11.79
N ALA A 147 0.93 4.40 10.72
CA ALA A 147 2.37 4.19 10.76
C ALA A 147 3.06 5.45 10.25
N LYS A 148 3.48 6.33 11.16
CA LYS A 148 4.08 7.61 10.77
C LYS A 148 5.49 7.40 10.20
N PRO A 149 5.88 8.09 9.10
CA PRO A 149 7.26 8.19 8.69
C PRO A 149 8.15 8.66 9.84
N GLY A 150 9.23 7.92 10.07
CA GLY A 150 10.30 8.32 10.97
C GLY A 150 11.43 9.02 10.23
N THR A 151 12.36 9.59 10.98
CA THR A 151 13.64 10.10 10.45
C THR A 151 14.76 9.51 11.29
N ASP A 152 15.89 9.20 10.65
CA ASP A 152 17.09 8.81 11.39
C ASP A 152 17.52 9.96 12.29
N ALA A 153 18.04 9.64 13.48
CA ALA A 153 18.60 10.65 14.36
C ALA A 153 19.78 11.34 13.66
N ALA A 154 19.68 12.65 13.46
CA ALA A 154 20.78 13.47 12.96
C ALA A 154 21.59 14.05 14.13
N PRO A 155 22.92 14.28 13.96
CA PRO A 155 23.71 15.02 14.94
C PRO A 155 23.08 16.40 15.23
N LEU A 156 23.21 16.88 16.46
CA LEU A 156 22.76 18.23 16.83
C LEU A 156 23.47 19.26 15.95
N ALA A 157 22.71 20.16 15.35
CA ALA A 157 23.27 21.28 14.61
C ALA A 157 24.05 22.20 15.56
N ALA A 158 25.27 22.57 15.17
CA ALA A 158 25.96 23.69 15.78
C ALA A 158 25.29 24.95 15.25
N GLY A 159 24.34 25.53 16.00
CA GLY A 159 23.76 26.82 15.64
C GLY A 159 24.86 27.87 15.42
N ALA A 160 24.63 28.78 14.47
CA ALA A 160 25.52 29.92 14.22
C ALA A 160 25.28 31.05 15.21
#